data_AF-A0A931YMZ0-F1
#
_entry.id   AF-A0A931YMZ0-F1
#
_cell.length_a   1.000
_cell.length_b   1.000
_cell.length_c   1.000
_cell.angle_alpha   90.00
_cell.angle_beta   90.00
_cell.angle_gamma   90.00
#
_symmetry.space_group_name_H-M   'P 1'
#
loop_
_entity.id
_entity.type
_entity.pdbx_description
1 polymer ?
#
loop_
_entity_poly.entity_id
_entity_poly.type
_entity_poly.pdbx_seq_one_letter_code
_entity_poly.pdbx_strand_id
1 'polypeptide(L)'
;MSRHLLALRQATIGDASESIAAVLDQLAREDPVGAQWLRSLDWAELRRLAAERALAQAAKTLACPLQKQYANASQYGTESGDPPKGTCIGVLVGGDTGYGSSVQLGVAIDGQALSFFWNVASQEAASGTLERMRETVRQAFREQTRILMLELLSEDGEVQREQDAAGRTVLRATLVVGGGAR
;
A
#
# COMPACT_ATOMS: atom_id res chain seq x y z
N MET A 1 19.17 -1.73 8.31
CA MET A 1 17.89 -1.01 8.14
C MET A 1 17.64 -0.22 9.42
N SER A 2 17.31 1.07 9.36
CA SER A 2 17.06 1.89 10.57
C SER A 2 15.87 1.33 11.37
N ARG A 3 15.91 1.43 12.71
CA ARG A 3 14.83 0.96 13.59
C ARG A 3 13.53 1.74 13.38
N HIS A 4 13.61 3.02 13.07
CA HIS A 4 12.43 3.81 12.67
C HIS A 4 11.79 3.23 11.41
N LEU A 5 12.60 2.84 10.41
CA LEU A 5 12.10 2.25 9.16
C LEU A 5 11.50 0.85 9.37
N LEU A 6 12.02 0.07 10.33
CA LEU A 6 11.42 -1.20 10.72
C LEU A 6 10.06 -0.99 11.41
N ALA A 7 9.96 -0.03 12.33
CA ALA A 7 8.72 0.28 13.02
C ALA A 7 7.64 0.74 12.04
N LEU A 8 7.99 1.67 11.15
CA LEU A 8 7.12 2.12 10.08
C LEU A 8 6.65 0.95 9.20
N ARG A 9 7.58 0.10 8.74
CA ARG A 9 7.25 -1.07 7.91
C ARG A 9 6.29 -2.03 8.60
N GLN A 10 6.50 -2.29 9.87
CA GLN A 10 5.64 -3.19 10.63
C GLN A 10 4.24 -2.60 10.81
N ALA A 11 4.13 -1.28 11.01
CA ALA A 11 2.85 -0.61 11.16
C ALA A 11 1.99 -0.64 9.90
N THR A 12 2.63 -0.49 8.74
CA THR A 12 1.92 -0.25 7.48
C THR A 12 1.76 -1.51 6.62
N ILE A 13 2.68 -2.48 6.69
CA ILE A 13 2.66 -3.70 5.87
C ILE A 13 2.49 -4.98 6.70
N GLY A 14 2.94 -5.00 7.97
CA GLY A 14 2.82 -6.17 8.86
C GLY A 14 3.74 -7.36 8.49
N ASP A 15 4.72 -7.16 7.61
CA ASP A 15 5.53 -8.20 6.97
C ASP A 15 6.69 -8.77 7.83
N ALA A 16 6.96 -8.27 9.05
CA ALA A 16 8.06 -8.76 9.89
C ALA A 16 7.58 -9.71 10.99
N SER A 17 8.49 -10.62 11.40
CA SER A 17 8.27 -11.60 12.48
C SER A 17 8.09 -10.98 13.87
N GLU A 18 8.35 -9.68 14.02
CA GLU A 18 8.37 -8.96 15.29
C GLU A 18 7.23 -7.93 15.32
N SER A 19 6.51 -7.85 16.45
CA SER A 19 5.37 -6.92 16.58
C SER A 19 5.83 -5.45 16.55
N ILE A 20 4.99 -4.55 16.05
CA ILE A 20 5.29 -3.10 16.05
C ILE A 20 5.57 -2.59 17.47
N ALA A 21 4.84 -3.09 18.48
CA ALA A 21 5.05 -2.71 19.88
C ALA A 21 6.48 -3.05 20.33
N ALA A 22 6.95 -4.27 20.03
CA ALA A 22 8.31 -4.69 20.36
C ALA A 22 9.37 -3.82 19.67
N VAL A 23 9.16 -3.47 18.39
CA VAL A 23 10.10 -2.61 17.65
C VAL A 23 10.13 -1.19 18.25
N LEU A 24 8.98 -0.62 18.60
CA LEU A 24 8.88 0.71 19.22
C LEU A 24 9.45 0.74 20.64
N ASP A 25 9.33 -0.35 21.40
CA ASP A 25 9.92 -0.46 22.74
C ASP A 25 11.45 -0.57 22.67
N GLN A 26 12.00 -1.25 21.67
CA GLN A 26 13.44 -1.24 21.41
C GLN A 26 13.93 0.13 20.96
N LEU A 27 13.19 0.80 20.07
CA LEU A 27 13.55 2.15 19.61
C LEU A 27 13.55 3.14 20.78
N ALA A 28 12.58 3.04 21.70
CA ALA A 28 12.48 3.93 22.85
C ALA A 28 13.70 3.89 23.80
N ARG A 29 14.54 2.84 23.73
CA ARG A 29 15.80 2.76 24.50
C ARG A 29 16.92 3.61 23.91
N GLU A 30 16.89 3.85 22.60
CA GLU A 30 17.94 4.57 21.87
C GLU A 30 17.49 5.99 21.48
N ASP A 31 16.22 6.13 21.12
CA ASP A 31 15.58 7.39 20.73
C ASP A 31 14.15 7.45 21.30
N PRO A 32 14.00 7.85 22.57
CA PRO A 32 12.68 7.98 23.21
C PRO A 32 11.74 8.94 22.47
N VAL A 33 12.29 10.04 21.93
CA VAL A 33 11.52 11.08 21.25
C VAL A 33 10.98 10.56 19.93
N GLY A 34 11.81 9.93 19.11
CA GLY A 34 11.38 9.31 17.85
C GLY A 34 10.38 8.18 18.08
N ALA A 35 10.56 7.36 19.12
CA ALA A 35 9.60 6.33 19.47
C ALA A 35 8.24 6.90 19.91
N GLN A 36 8.23 8.01 20.65
CA GLN A 36 6.99 8.68 21.06
C GLN A 36 6.28 9.32 19.85
N TRP A 37 7.02 9.98 18.97
CA TRP A 37 6.49 10.55 17.74
C TRP A 37 5.85 9.47 16.86
N LEU A 38 6.54 8.34 16.61
CA LEU A 38 5.97 7.23 15.85
C LEU A 38 4.68 6.69 16.51
N ARG A 39 4.64 6.57 17.84
CA ARG A 39 3.41 6.15 18.55
C ARG A 39 2.23 7.11 18.35
N SER A 40 2.47 8.39 18.07
CA SER A 40 1.42 9.38 17.82
C SER A 40 0.86 9.39 16.40
N LEU A 41 1.47 8.65 15.46
CA LEU A 41 1.01 8.63 14.07
C LEU A 41 -0.31 7.87 13.92
N ASP A 42 -1.19 8.39 13.05
CA ASP A 42 -2.38 7.67 12.61
C ASP A 42 -2.00 6.64 11.53
N TRP A 43 -1.69 5.43 11.99
CA TRP A 43 -1.30 4.31 11.14
C TRP A 43 -2.41 3.86 10.19
N ALA A 44 -3.68 4.05 10.55
CA ALA A 44 -4.79 3.69 9.69
C ALA A 44 -4.87 4.66 8.50
N GLU A 45 -4.73 5.95 8.77
CA GLU A 45 -4.71 6.99 7.73
C GLU A 45 -3.49 6.87 6.81
N LEU A 46 -2.30 6.61 7.36
CA LEU A 46 -1.10 6.39 6.55
C LEU A 46 -1.24 5.19 5.60
N ARG A 47 -1.86 4.10 6.05
CA ARG A 47 -2.16 2.95 5.20
C ARG A 47 -3.19 3.27 4.12
N ARG A 48 -4.23 4.03 4.47
CA ARG A 48 -5.24 4.50 3.51
C ARG A 48 -4.59 5.33 2.41
N LEU A 49 -3.77 6.31 2.78
CA LEU A 49 -3.03 7.14 1.83
C LEU A 49 -2.09 6.30 0.95
N ALA A 50 -1.38 5.33 1.52
CA ALA A 50 -0.52 4.42 0.76
C ALA A 50 -1.32 3.60 -0.27
N ALA A 51 -2.50 3.08 0.11
CA ALA A 51 -3.36 2.32 -0.76
C ALA A 51 -3.94 3.17 -1.90
N GLU A 52 -4.35 4.41 -1.62
CA GLU A 52 -4.85 5.35 -2.63
C GLU A 52 -3.77 5.71 -3.66
N ARG A 53 -2.56 6.04 -3.19
CA ARG A 53 -1.42 6.29 -4.08
C ARG A 53 -1.06 5.05 -4.91
N ALA A 54 -1.15 3.87 -4.31
CA ALA A 54 -0.86 2.61 -4.98
C ALA A 54 -1.88 2.28 -6.08
N LEU A 55 -3.17 2.47 -5.80
CA LEU A 55 -4.25 2.33 -6.77
C LEU A 55 -4.08 3.29 -7.95
N ALA A 56 -3.76 4.56 -7.68
CA ALA A 56 -3.52 5.55 -8.71
C ALA A 56 -2.29 5.19 -9.58
N GLN A 57 -1.22 4.67 -8.96
CA GLN A 57 -0.05 4.18 -9.70
C GLN A 57 -0.39 2.95 -10.55
N ALA A 58 -1.06 1.95 -9.98
CA ALA A 58 -1.45 0.74 -10.68
C ALA A 58 -2.37 1.04 -11.87
N ALA A 59 -3.33 1.96 -11.70
CA ALA A 59 -4.20 2.45 -12.78
C ALA A 59 -3.37 3.01 -13.97
N LYS A 60 -2.34 3.82 -13.68
CA LYS A 60 -1.43 4.34 -14.70
C LYS A 60 -0.60 3.23 -15.36
N THR A 61 -0.01 2.34 -14.57
CA THR A 61 0.82 1.23 -15.06
C THR A 61 0.05 0.26 -15.96
N LEU A 62 -1.22 0.01 -15.64
CA LEU A 62 -2.07 -0.91 -16.39
C LEU A 62 -2.88 -0.24 -17.49
N ALA A 63 -2.83 1.10 -17.59
CA ALA A 63 -3.72 1.90 -18.41
C ALA A 63 -5.21 1.56 -18.18
N CYS A 64 -5.59 1.39 -16.90
CA CYS A 64 -6.94 1.03 -16.47
C CYS A 64 -7.63 2.23 -15.80
N PRO A 65 -8.91 2.49 -16.10
CA PRO A 65 -9.71 3.44 -15.34
C PRO A 65 -9.83 3.05 -13.86
N LEU A 66 -9.87 4.08 -13.00
CA LEU A 66 -10.19 3.97 -11.58
C LEU A 66 -11.64 4.42 -11.35
N GLN A 67 -12.41 3.61 -10.63
CA GLN A 67 -13.76 3.94 -10.18
C GLN A 67 -13.81 3.98 -8.65
N LYS A 68 -14.72 4.80 -8.12
CA LYS A 68 -14.92 4.93 -6.67
C LYS A 68 -15.77 3.79 -6.08
N GLN A 69 -16.55 3.11 -6.92
CA GLN A 69 -17.55 2.16 -6.48
C GLN A 69 -17.59 0.96 -7.43
N TYR A 70 -17.93 -0.18 -6.87
CA TYR A 70 -18.06 -1.43 -7.61
C TYR A 70 -19.43 -1.49 -8.28
N ALA A 71 -19.50 -1.81 -9.58
CA ALA A 71 -20.76 -1.72 -10.33
C ALA A 71 -21.78 -2.80 -9.91
N ASN A 72 -21.31 -3.99 -9.53
CA ASN A 72 -22.16 -5.14 -9.18
C ASN A 72 -21.82 -5.68 -7.79
N ALA A 73 -22.24 -4.96 -6.74
CA ALA A 73 -21.93 -5.29 -5.35
C ALA A 73 -22.66 -6.56 -4.82
N SER A 74 -23.57 -7.16 -5.58
CA SER A 74 -24.35 -8.33 -5.16
C SER A 74 -23.72 -9.69 -5.53
N GLN A 75 -22.72 -9.70 -6.42
CA GLN A 75 -22.05 -10.92 -6.89
C GLN A 75 -20.55 -10.66 -6.99
N TYR A 76 -19.84 -10.85 -5.87
CA TYR A 76 -18.39 -10.74 -5.83
C TYR A 76 -17.76 -11.97 -5.20
N GLY A 77 -16.62 -12.40 -5.77
CA GLY A 77 -15.64 -13.23 -5.11
C GLY A 77 -14.63 -12.35 -4.37
N THR A 78 -14.00 -12.92 -3.36
CA THR A 78 -12.92 -12.27 -2.62
C THR A 78 -11.73 -13.21 -2.54
N GLU A 79 -10.55 -12.65 -2.31
CA GLU A 79 -9.35 -13.45 -2.15
C GLU A 79 -9.39 -14.36 -0.92
N SER A 80 -10.07 -13.94 0.14
CA SER A 80 -10.23 -14.70 1.39
C SER A 80 -11.43 -15.64 1.38
N GLY A 81 -12.37 -15.49 0.44
CA GLY A 81 -13.70 -16.13 0.49
C GLY A 81 -14.71 -15.39 1.37
N ASP A 82 -14.26 -14.49 2.25
CA ASP A 82 -15.10 -13.64 3.09
C ASP A 82 -15.27 -12.23 2.47
N PRO A 83 -16.42 -11.56 2.65
CA PRO A 83 -16.56 -10.14 2.31
C PRO A 83 -15.46 -9.28 2.95
N PRO A 84 -14.92 -8.27 2.25
CA PRO A 84 -14.00 -7.34 2.87
C PRO A 84 -14.73 -6.62 4.01
N LYS A 85 -14.21 -6.67 5.24
CA LYS A 85 -14.78 -5.94 6.39
C LYS A 85 -14.38 -4.45 6.40
N GLY A 86 -13.49 -4.09 5.49
CA GLY A 86 -12.88 -2.79 5.37
C GLY A 86 -13.59 -1.81 4.44
N THR A 87 -13.10 -0.57 4.45
CA THR A 87 -13.54 0.47 3.51
C THR A 87 -12.96 0.19 2.13
N CYS A 88 -13.81 0.17 1.10
CA CYS A 88 -13.38 0.15 -0.29
C CYS A 88 -12.62 1.43 -0.62
N ILE A 89 -11.38 1.28 -1.07
CA ILE A 89 -10.50 2.39 -1.46
C ILE A 89 -10.71 2.76 -2.93
N GLY A 90 -11.03 1.77 -3.76
CA GLY A 90 -11.32 1.99 -5.17
C GLY A 90 -11.42 0.70 -5.95
N VAL A 91 -11.77 0.84 -7.23
CA VAL A 91 -11.96 -0.27 -8.16
C VAL A 91 -11.18 0.02 -9.44
N LEU A 92 -10.29 -0.90 -9.83
CA LEU A 92 -9.66 -0.88 -11.14
C LEU A 92 -10.56 -1.59 -12.14
N VAL A 93 -10.72 -1.01 -13.32
CA VAL A 93 -11.51 -1.59 -14.41
C VAL A 93 -10.58 -1.86 -15.59
N GLY A 94 -10.44 -3.12 -16.00
CA GLY A 94 -9.48 -3.51 -17.04
C GLY A 94 -9.99 -4.64 -17.91
N GLY A 95 -9.50 -4.72 -19.15
CA GLY A 95 -9.82 -5.80 -20.09
C GLY A 95 -11.30 -5.95 -20.45
N ASP A 96 -11.56 -6.87 -21.37
CA ASP A 96 -12.90 -7.39 -21.66
C ASP A 96 -12.94 -8.85 -21.20
N THR A 97 -14.03 -9.27 -20.59
CA THR A 97 -14.33 -10.65 -20.20
C THR A 97 -14.71 -11.53 -21.40
N GLY A 98 -14.81 -10.99 -22.61
CA GLY A 98 -15.29 -11.70 -23.80
C GLY A 98 -16.81 -11.82 -23.86
N TYR A 99 -17.52 -11.38 -22.81
CA TYR A 99 -18.97 -11.30 -22.72
C TYR A 99 -19.49 -9.86 -22.78
N GLY A 100 -18.65 -8.90 -23.20
CA GLY A 100 -19.00 -7.48 -23.29
C GLY A 100 -19.02 -6.77 -21.94
N SER A 101 -18.34 -7.33 -20.92
CA SER A 101 -18.19 -6.70 -19.60
C SER A 101 -16.72 -6.58 -19.22
N SER A 102 -16.34 -5.51 -18.50
CA SER A 102 -14.95 -5.31 -18.08
C SER A 102 -14.61 -6.07 -16.80
N VAL A 103 -13.35 -6.50 -16.65
CA VAL A 103 -12.85 -7.05 -15.38
C VAL A 103 -12.76 -5.93 -14.36
N GLN A 104 -13.33 -6.15 -13.18
CA GLN A 104 -13.28 -5.20 -12.08
C GLN A 104 -12.53 -5.82 -10.90
N LEU A 105 -11.53 -5.10 -10.40
CA LEU A 105 -10.80 -5.43 -9.18
C LEU A 105 -11.04 -4.34 -8.15
N GLY A 106 -11.89 -4.63 -7.17
CA GLY A 106 -12.06 -3.83 -5.98
C GLY A 106 -10.94 -4.05 -4.98
N VAL A 107 -10.52 -2.97 -4.32
CA VAL A 107 -9.48 -2.97 -3.30
C VAL A 107 -10.03 -2.32 -2.04
N ALA A 108 -9.92 -3.01 -0.91
CA ALA A 108 -10.27 -2.53 0.41
C ALA A 108 -9.09 -2.67 1.37
N ILE A 109 -9.14 -1.98 2.50
CA ILE A 109 -8.20 -2.18 3.61
C ILE A 109 -8.92 -2.89 4.75
N ASP A 110 -8.52 -4.13 5.03
CA ASP A 110 -9.00 -4.89 6.20
C ASP A 110 -7.86 -5.03 7.22
N GLY A 111 -7.97 -4.29 8.33
CA GLY A 111 -6.92 -4.21 9.34
C GLY A 111 -5.60 -3.65 8.80
N GLN A 112 -4.60 -4.52 8.65
CA GLN A 112 -3.26 -4.17 8.15
C GLN A 112 -3.02 -4.57 6.70
N ALA A 113 -3.95 -5.29 6.08
CA ALA A 113 -3.77 -5.89 4.76
C ALA A 113 -4.64 -5.20 3.69
N LEU A 114 -4.15 -5.22 2.46
CA LEU A 114 -5.01 -5.01 1.30
C LEU A 114 -5.87 -6.26 1.08
N SER A 115 -7.16 -6.05 0.92
CA SER A 115 -8.12 -7.09 0.55
C SER A 115 -8.63 -6.82 -0.86
N PHE A 116 -8.70 -7.88 -1.66
CA PHE A 116 -9.14 -7.81 -3.05
C PHE A 116 -10.49 -8.51 -3.22
N PHE A 117 -11.34 -7.91 -4.05
CA PHE A 117 -12.62 -8.47 -4.44
C PHE A 117 -12.89 -8.21 -5.92
N TRP A 118 -13.65 -9.09 -6.56
CA TRP A 118 -13.90 -9.07 -8.01
C TRP A 118 -15.22 -9.77 -8.32
N ASN A 119 -15.68 -9.71 -9.57
CA ASN A 119 -16.90 -10.38 -9.99
C ASN A 119 -16.52 -11.83 -10.32
N VAL A 120 -17.24 -12.80 -9.78
CA VAL A 120 -16.99 -14.23 -10.04
C VAL A 120 -16.92 -14.54 -11.53
N ALA A 121 -17.78 -13.91 -12.35
CA ALA A 121 -17.74 -14.05 -13.81
C ALA A 121 -16.40 -13.59 -14.43
N SER A 122 -15.76 -12.57 -13.86
CA SER A 122 -14.44 -12.10 -14.32
C SER A 122 -13.30 -13.05 -13.95
N GLN A 123 -13.44 -13.83 -12.87
CA GLN A 123 -12.45 -14.82 -12.48
C GLN A 123 -12.38 -15.97 -13.48
N GLU A 124 -13.54 -16.48 -13.91
CA GLU A 124 -13.62 -17.56 -14.89
C GLU A 124 -13.18 -17.10 -16.29
N ALA A 125 -13.59 -15.88 -16.68
CA ALA A 125 -13.37 -15.38 -18.03
C ALA A 125 -12.02 -14.70 -18.25
N ALA A 126 -11.38 -14.17 -17.21
CA ALA A 126 -10.19 -13.32 -17.33
C ALA A 126 -9.22 -13.40 -16.14
N SER A 127 -9.01 -14.60 -15.60
CA SER A 127 -8.12 -14.87 -14.46
C SER A 127 -6.73 -14.23 -14.61
N GLY A 128 -6.10 -14.35 -15.78
CA GLY A 128 -4.77 -13.76 -16.04
C GLY A 128 -4.73 -12.24 -15.92
N THR A 129 -5.78 -11.54 -16.37
CA THR A 129 -5.91 -10.09 -16.22
C THR A 129 -6.09 -9.71 -14.76
N LEU A 130 -6.94 -10.44 -14.04
CA LEU A 130 -7.20 -10.22 -12.63
C LEU A 130 -5.94 -10.43 -11.77
N GLU A 131 -5.18 -11.50 -12.02
CA GLU A 131 -3.89 -11.75 -11.36
C GLU A 131 -2.89 -10.61 -11.58
N ARG A 132 -2.74 -10.18 -12.84
CA ARG A 132 -1.85 -9.07 -13.20
C ARG A 132 -2.26 -7.79 -12.48
N MET A 133 -3.56 -7.50 -12.40
CA MET A 133 -4.06 -6.32 -11.67
C MET A 133 -3.72 -6.40 -10.18
N ARG A 134 -3.97 -7.56 -9.53
CA ARG A 134 -3.67 -7.77 -8.11
C ARG A 134 -2.19 -7.57 -7.80
N GLU A 135 -1.32 -8.23 -8.56
CA GLU A 135 0.12 -8.15 -8.33
C GLU A 135 0.65 -6.73 -8.55
N THR A 136 0.14 -6.02 -9.57
CA THR A 136 0.51 -4.63 -9.81
C THR A 136 0.10 -3.72 -8.64
N VAL A 137 -1.11 -3.90 -8.09
CA VAL A 137 -1.55 -3.13 -6.91
C VAL A 137 -0.70 -3.46 -5.69
N ARG A 138 -0.38 -4.74 -5.44
CA ARG A 138 0.49 -5.15 -4.32
C ARG A 138 1.89 -4.55 -4.41
N GLN A 139 2.49 -4.58 -5.60
CA GLN A 139 3.81 -3.99 -5.83
C GLN A 139 3.77 -2.48 -5.64
N ALA A 140 2.78 -1.80 -6.22
CA ALA A 140 2.58 -0.37 -6.04
C ALA A 140 2.35 -0.01 -4.56
N PHE A 141 1.61 -0.83 -3.81
CA PHE A 141 1.37 -0.60 -2.38
C PHE A 141 2.65 -0.70 -1.57
N ARG A 142 3.47 -1.73 -1.80
CA ARG A 142 4.77 -1.87 -1.15
C ARG A 142 5.68 -0.69 -1.48
N GLU A 143 5.69 -0.22 -2.72
CA GLU A 143 6.49 0.94 -3.15
C GLU A 143 6.01 2.24 -2.49
N GLN A 144 4.72 2.56 -2.60
CA GLN A 144 4.14 3.78 -2.04
C GLN A 144 4.23 3.83 -0.52
N THR A 145 4.10 2.66 0.12
CA THR A 145 4.33 2.53 1.55
C THR A 145 5.77 2.87 1.91
N ARG A 146 6.78 2.36 1.17
CA ARG A 146 8.20 2.75 1.40
C ARG A 146 8.44 4.24 1.19
N ILE A 147 7.78 4.84 0.20
CA ILE A 147 7.93 6.27 -0.09
C ILE A 147 7.35 7.10 1.04
N LEU A 148 6.14 6.79 1.51
CA LEU A 148 5.53 7.47 2.66
C LEU A 148 6.40 7.35 3.91
N MET A 149 7.07 6.22 4.15
CA MET A 149 8.01 6.09 5.26
C MET A 149 9.20 7.03 5.12
N LEU A 150 9.75 7.14 3.92
CA LEU A 150 10.86 8.04 3.66
C LEU A 150 10.42 9.50 3.75
N GLU A 151 9.21 9.84 3.29
CA GLU A 151 8.60 11.18 3.46
C GLU A 151 8.48 11.52 4.95
N LEU A 152 8.02 10.58 5.79
CA LEU A 152 7.90 10.77 7.24
C LEU A 152 9.24 10.96 7.95
N LEU A 153 10.33 10.39 7.41
CA LEU A 153 11.68 10.49 7.98
C LEU A 153 12.53 11.60 7.34
N SER A 154 12.02 12.23 6.28
CA SER A 154 12.69 13.30 5.54
C SER A 154 12.53 14.63 6.27
N GLU A 155 13.59 15.44 6.29
CA GLU A 155 13.58 16.76 6.95
C GLU A 155 12.55 17.70 6.31
N ASP A 156 12.42 17.63 4.98
CA ASP A 156 11.54 18.47 4.18
C ASP A 156 10.25 17.74 3.74
N GLY A 157 10.09 16.48 4.13
CA GLY A 157 8.97 15.63 3.69
C GLY A 157 9.05 15.19 2.22
N GLU A 158 10.12 15.55 1.50
CA GLU A 158 10.29 15.19 0.08
C GLU A 158 11.15 13.94 -0.11
N VAL A 159 10.76 13.10 -1.08
CA VAL A 159 11.48 11.91 -1.52
C VAL A 159 11.66 11.97 -3.03
N GLN A 160 12.91 12.05 -3.48
CA GLN A 160 13.26 12.05 -4.89
C GLN A 160 13.30 10.62 -5.44
N ARG A 161 12.73 10.44 -6.62
CA ARG A 161 12.81 9.18 -7.37
C ARG A 161 13.82 9.35 -8.50
N GLU A 162 14.85 8.52 -8.51
CA GLU A 162 15.82 8.41 -9.59
C GLU A 162 15.76 7.01 -10.19
N GLN A 163 16.08 6.86 -11.47
CA GLN A 163 16.43 5.55 -12.02
C GLN A 163 17.96 5.44 -12.06
N ASP A 164 18.50 4.36 -11.52
CA ASP A 164 19.92 4.08 -11.68
C ASP A 164 20.23 3.59 -13.10
N ALA A 165 21.53 3.44 -13.39
CA ALA A 165 22.01 2.96 -14.69
C ALA A 165 21.52 1.54 -15.05
N ALA A 166 20.99 0.78 -14.08
CA ALA A 166 20.41 -0.53 -14.29
C ALA A 166 18.87 -0.50 -14.42
N GLY A 167 18.26 0.69 -14.48
CA GLY A 167 16.82 0.88 -14.58
C GLY A 167 16.07 0.62 -13.27
N ARG A 168 16.77 0.51 -12.14
CA ARG A 168 16.14 0.32 -10.83
C ARG A 168 15.73 1.66 -10.26
N THR A 169 14.54 1.73 -9.67
CA THR A 169 14.10 2.91 -8.93
C THR A 169 14.88 3.05 -7.64
N VAL A 170 15.64 4.13 -7.52
CA VAL A 170 16.32 4.57 -6.31
C VAL A 170 15.50 5.70 -5.68
N LEU A 171 15.22 5.55 -4.39
CA LEU A 171 14.56 6.58 -3.59
C LEU A 171 15.62 7.31 -2.77
N ARG A 172 15.72 8.63 -2.93
CA ARG A 172 16.59 9.49 -2.13
C ARG A 172 15.74 10.37 -1.22
N ALA A 173 16.10 10.40 0.05
CA ALA A 173 15.52 11.30 1.04
C ALA A 173 16.65 11.88 1.90
N THR A 174 16.57 13.17 2.20
CA THR A 174 17.46 13.79 3.20
C THR A 174 16.89 13.47 4.56
N LEU A 175 17.49 12.49 5.23
CA LEU A 175 17.02 12.05 6.54
C LEU A 175 17.40 13.08 7.59
N VAL A 176 16.50 13.32 8.55
CA VAL A 176 16.85 14.01 9.79
C VAL A 176 17.83 13.11 10.56
N VAL A 177 19.12 13.34 10.37
CA VAL A 177 20.14 12.70 11.20
C VAL A 177 20.15 13.47 12.51
N GLY A 178 19.61 12.88 13.56
CA GLY A 178 19.54 13.47 14.90
C GLY A 178 20.91 13.98 15.37
N GLY A 179 21.17 15.26 15.14
CA GLY A 179 22.07 16.09 15.91
C GLY A 179 21.19 17.02 16.74
N GLY A 180 21.19 16.82 18.05
CA GLY A 180 20.31 17.55 18.96
C GLY A 180 20.44 19.08 18.84
N ALA A 181 19.30 19.75 18.83
CA ALA A 181 18.98 20.97 19.59
C ALA A 181 17.72 21.61 19.00
N ARG A 182 16.60 21.51 19.73
CA ARG A 182 15.63 22.60 19.83
C ARG A 182 15.26 22.76 21.30
#